data_AF-A0AAU6EY20-F1
#
_entry.id   AF-A0AAU6EY20-F1
#
_cell.length_a   1.000
_cell.length_b   1.000
_cell.length_c   1.000
_cell.angle_alpha   90.00
_cell.angle_beta   90.00
_cell.angle_gamma   90.00
#
_symmetry.space_group_name_H-M   'P 1'
#
loop_
_entity.id
_entity.type
_entity.pdbx_description
1 polymer ?
#
loop_
_entity_poly.entity_id
_entity_poly.type
_entity_poly.pdbx_seq_one_letter_code
_entity_poly.pdbx_strand_id
1 'polypeptide(L)'
;MRQPAIPPASVPTSDAEVALPRLYVPEEVADVLGCSAWWVKDRARRRLIPFTRVGRAYRFTGEHLAEIIRMNEARPALPQQGAAKAAPAVKSAAPQPPSSPAVPTARLRARPPRRARQSQFGTAA
;
A
#
# COMPACT_ATOMS: atom_id res chain seq x y z
N MET A 1 -25.69 -22.76 -54.45
CA MET A 1 -24.96 -21.49 -54.70
C MET A 1 -24.73 -20.81 -53.35
N ARG A 2 -23.61 -20.10 -53.23
CA ARG A 2 -22.82 -19.83 -52.01
C ARG A 2 -23.56 -19.08 -50.88
N GLN A 3 -23.33 -19.50 -49.63
CA GLN A 3 -23.54 -18.68 -48.43
C GLN A 3 -22.56 -17.48 -48.47
N PRO A 4 -22.97 -16.25 -48.10
CA PRO A 4 -22.01 -15.21 -47.75
C PRO A 4 -21.45 -15.51 -46.35
N ALA A 5 -20.13 -15.63 -46.28
CA ALA A 5 -19.39 -15.84 -45.06
C ALA A 5 -19.53 -14.64 -44.11
N ILE A 6 -19.79 -14.93 -42.84
CA ILE A 6 -19.70 -14.02 -41.71
C ILE A 6 -18.26 -13.49 -41.65
N PRO A 7 -18.01 -12.16 -41.62
CA PRO A 7 -16.67 -11.65 -41.37
C PRO A 7 -16.25 -12.01 -39.94
N PRO A 8 -15.03 -12.52 -39.69
CA PRO A 8 -14.57 -12.77 -38.34
C PRO A 8 -14.43 -11.46 -37.58
N ALA A 9 -14.80 -11.54 -36.30
CA ALA A 9 -14.77 -10.47 -35.31
C ALA A 9 -13.51 -9.60 -35.42
N SER A 10 -13.71 -8.28 -35.40
CA SER A 10 -12.67 -7.30 -35.14
C SER A 10 -12.03 -7.61 -33.79
N VAL A 11 -10.96 -8.39 -33.81
CA VAL A 11 -10.00 -8.43 -32.70
C VAL A 11 -9.43 -7.01 -32.66
N PRO A 12 -9.54 -6.27 -31.54
CA PRO A 12 -8.74 -5.06 -31.39
C PRO A 12 -7.29 -5.51 -31.31
N THR A 13 -6.62 -5.53 -32.47
CA THR A 13 -5.18 -5.63 -32.61
C THR A 13 -4.59 -4.62 -31.62
N SER A 14 -3.89 -5.14 -30.61
CA SER A 14 -3.14 -4.28 -29.69
C SER A 14 -2.22 -3.41 -30.54
N ASP A 15 -2.34 -2.09 -30.40
CA ASP A 15 -1.50 -1.02 -30.96
C ASP A 15 -0.03 -1.15 -30.49
N ALA A 16 0.59 -2.30 -30.74
CA ALA A 16 2.00 -2.58 -30.60
C ALA A 16 2.75 -2.20 -31.89
N GLU A 17 2.19 -1.29 -32.69
CA GLU A 17 2.79 -0.75 -33.90
C GLU A 17 3.56 0.53 -33.55
N VAL A 18 4.72 0.36 -32.89
CA VAL A 18 5.82 1.35 -32.72
C VAL A 18 5.37 2.82 -32.59
N ALA A 19 4.28 3.07 -31.90
CA ALA A 19 3.84 4.40 -31.54
C ALA A 19 4.59 4.77 -30.25
N LEU A 20 5.08 6.00 -30.19
CA LEU A 20 5.74 6.52 -28.98
C LEU A 20 4.87 6.21 -27.76
N PRO A 21 5.43 5.64 -26.67
CA PRO A 21 4.65 5.18 -25.54
C PRO A 21 3.86 6.35 -24.94
N ARG A 22 2.52 6.20 -24.88
CA ARG A 22 1.64 7.23 -24.33
C ARG A 22 1.99 7.48 -22.86
N LEU A 23 2.21 8.75 -22.53
CA LEU A 23 2.44 9.19 -21.16
C LEU A 23 1.14 9.70 -20.54
N TYR A 24 0.73 9.07 -19.46
CA TYR A 24 -0.42 9.43 -18.66
C TYR A 24 -0.05 10.45 -17.58
N VAL A 25 -0.97 11.38 -17.31
CA VAL A 25 -0.88 12.30 -16.17
C VAL A 25 -1.44 11.63 -14.91
N PRO A 26 -1.08 12.09 -13.70
CA PRO A 26 -1.54 11.47 -12.45
C PRO A 26 -3.07 11.37 -12.33
N GLU A 27 -3.80 12.33 -12.88
CA GLU A 27 -5.26 12.38 -12.92
C GLU A 27 -5.82 11.26 -13.81
N GLU A 28 -5.31 11.08 -15.03
CA GLU A 28 -5.72 9.97 -15.91
C GLU A 28 -5.43 8.60 -15.27
N VAL A 29 -4.29 8.47 -14.58
CA VAL A 29 -3.95 7.21 -13.87
C VAL A 29 -4.94 6.94 -12.74
N ALA A 30 -5.34 7.98 -12.01
CA ALA A 30 -6.35 7.88 -10.97
C ALA A 30 -7.70 7.42 -11.55
N ASP A 31 -8.11 7.97 -12.68
CA ASP A 31 -9.35 7.57 -13.36
C ASP A 31 -9.30 6.10 -13.81
N VAL A 32 -8.18 5.65 -14.38
CA VAL A 32 -7.99 4.26 -14.82
C VAL A 32 -7.98 3.29 -13.64
N LEU A 33 -7.35 3.66 -12.52
CA LEU A 33 -7.27 2.81 -11.33
C LEU A 33 -8.49 2.92 -10.39
N GLY A 34 -9.39 3.88 -10.64
CA GLY A 34 -10.52 4.19 -9.75
C GLY A 34 -10.09 4.74 -8.38
N CYS A 35 -8.95 5.43 -8.30
CA CYS A 35 -8.41 5.98 -7.06
C CYS A 35 -8.28 7.51 -7.13
N SER A 36 -7.85 8.15 -6.05
CA SER A 36 -7.69 9.61 -6.04
C SER A 36 -6.37 10.04 -6.67
N ALA A 37 -6.36 11.15 -7.42
CA ALA A 37 -5.13 11.73 -7.98
C ALA A 37 -4.11 12.08 -6.89
N TRP A 38 -4.57 12.42 -5.68
CA TRP A 38 -3.68 12.64 -4.54
C TRP A 38 -2.92 11.37 -4.14
N TRP A 39 -3.58 10.21 -4.10
CA TRP A 39 -2.93 8.94 -3.79
C TRP A 39 -1.83 8.63 -4.80
N VAL A 40 -2.09 8.81 -6.10
CA VAL A 40 -1.09 8.60 -7.16
C VAL A 40 0.12 9.52 -6.96
N LYS A 41 -0.14 10.82 -6.68
CA LYS A 41 0.92 11.80 -6.42
C LYS A 41 1.72 11.50 -5.13
N ASP A 42 1.06 11.07 -4.05
CA ASP A 42 1.73 10.72 -2.79
C ASP A 42 2.58 9.45 -2.96
N ARG A 43 2.06 8.41 -3.61
CA ARG A 43 2.82 7.19 -3.91
C ARG A 43 4.05 7.47 -4.79
N ALA A 44 3.91 8.30 -5.82
CA ALA A 44 5.04 8.71 -6.66
C ALA A 44 6.07 9.54 -5.86
N ARG A 45 5.60 10.49 -5.03
CA ARG A 45 6.46 11.31 -4.16
C ARG A 45 7.27 10.46 -3.20
N ARG A 46 6.67 9.42 -2.63
CA ARG A 46 7.32 8.44 -1.74
C ARG A 46 8.12 7.38 -2.48
N ARG A 47 8.15 7.41 -3.82
CA ARG A 47 8.81 6.44 -4.70
C ARG A 47 8.35 4.99 -4.47
N LEU A 48 7.05 4.81 -4.18
CA LEU A 48 6.44 3.51 -3.93
C LEU A 48 5.79 2.89 -5.17
N ILE A 49 5.70 3.64 -6.26
CA ILE A 49 5.19 3.17 -7.56
C ILE A 49 6.16 3.61 -8.66
N PRO A 50 6.25 2.87 -9.77
CA PRO A 50 7.05 3.28 -10.93
C PRO A 50 6.48 4.55 -11.58
N PHE A 51 7.37 5.47 -11.94
CA PHE A 51 7.01 6.72 -12.63
C PHE A 51 8.17 7.23 -13.49
N THR A 52 7.84 8.04 -14.49
CA THR A 52 8.82 8.83 -15.25
C THR A 52 8.77 10.27 -14.78
N ARG A 53 9.94 10.86 -14.51
CA ARG A 53 10.07 12.28 -14.17
C ARG A 53 10.28 13.08 -15.46
N VAL A 54 9.31 13.92 -15.83
CA VAL A 54 9.44 14.82 -16.99
C VAL A 54 9.30 16.25 -16.50
N GLY A 55 10.42 16.98 -16.49
CA GLY A 55 10.51 18.29 -15.85
C GLY A 55 10.12 18.22 -14.37
N ARG A 56 9.10 19.01 -13.98
CA ARG A 56 8.55 19.02 -12.61
C ARG A 56 7.31 18.14 -12.43
N ALA A 57 6.85 17.44 -13.48
CA ALA A 57 5.67 16.60 -13.45
C ALA A 57 6.01 15.11 -13.27
N TYR A 58 5.03 14.34 -12.80
CA TYR A 58 5.04 12.88 -12.82
C TYR A 58 4.28 12.39 -14.05
N ARG A 59 4.84 11.41 -14.74
CA ARG A 59 4.25 10.76 -15.91
C ARG A 59 4.29 9.25 -15.75
N PHE A 60 3.33 8.57 -16.36
CA PHE A 60 3.22 7.12 -16.27
C PHE A 60 3.08 6.53 -17.67
N THR A 61 3.65 5.35 -17.89
CA THR A 61 3.46 4.56 -19.12
C THR A 61 2.46 3.45 -18.84
N GLY A 62 1.93 2.81 -19.88
CA GLY A 62 1.09 1.61 -19.71
C GLY A 62 1.79 0.51 -18.91
N GLU A 63 3.11 0.36 -19.07
CA GLU A 63 3.91 -0.59 -18.28
C GLU A 63 3.92 -0.25 -16.79
N HIS A 64 4.04 1.03 -16.43
CA HIS A 64 3.95 1.46 -15.04
C HIS A 64 2.60 1.13 -14.43
N LEU A 65 1.50 1.33 -15.18
CA LEU A 65 0.16 0.98 -14.69
C LEU A 65 0.05 -0.53 -14.46
N ALA A 66 0.51 -1.35 -15.40
CA ALA A 66 0.51 -2.80 -15.26
C ALA A 66 1.30 -3.25 -14.02
N GLU A 67 2.44 -2.61 -13.74
CA GLU A 67 3.23 -2.90 -12.55
C GLU A 67 2.55 -2.45 -11.25
N ILE A 68 1.94 -1.27 -11.23
CA ILE A 68 1.14 -0.80 -10.07
C ILE A 68 0.02 -1.78 -9.75
N ILE A 69 -0.68 -2.27 -10.77
CA ILE A 69 -1.74 -3.27 -10.60
C ILE A 69 -1.15 -4.55 -10.00
N ARG A 70 -0.06 -5.08 -10.57
CA ARG A 70 0.61 -6.28 -10.05
C ARG A 70 1.05 -6.13 -8.59
N MET A 71 1.59 -4.97 -8.20
CA MET A 71 2.04 -4.72 -6.82
C MET A 71 0.89 -4.68 -5.80
N ASN A 72 -0.32 -4.29 -6.23
CA ASN A 72 -1.47 -4.12 -5.35
C ASN A 72 -2.54 -5.23 -5.53
N GLU A 73 -2.26 -6.23 -6.37
CA GLU A 73 -3.15 -7.38 -6.56
C GLU A 73 -3.13 -8.25 -5.29
N ALA A 74 -4.23 -8.25 -4.54
CA ALA A 74 -4.48 -9.24 -3.50
C ALA A 74 -5.10 -10.48 -4.17
N ARG A 75 -4.27 -11.48 -4.48
CA ARG A 75 -4.79 -12.74 -5.02
C ARG A 75 -5.60 -13.46 -3.93
N PRO A 76 -6.88 -13.78 -4.17
CA PRO A 76 -7.64 -14.57 -3.22
C PRO A 76 -6.90 -15.89 -3.02
N ALA A 77 -6.50 -16.16 -1.79
CA ALA A 77 -6.04 -17.48 -1.42
C ALA A 77 -7.20 -18.42 -1.68
N LEU A 78 -7.08 -19.30 -2.68
CA LEU A 78 -7.93 -20.48 -2.71
C LEU A 78 -7.82 -21.12 -1.33
N PRO A 79 -8.93 -21.53 -0.68
CA PRO A 79 -8.88 -22.15 0.62
C PRO A 79 -7.88 -23.30 0.53
N GLN A 80 -6.73 -23.08 1.16
CA GLN A 80 -5.59 -23.97 1.12
C GLN A 80 -5.97 -25.17 1.97
N GLN A 81 -6.69 -26.11 1.36
CA GLN A 81 -7.02 -27.38 1.98
C GLN A 81 -5.69 -28.07 2.31
N GLY A 82 -5.32 -28.04 3.58
CA GLY A 82 -4.30 -28.89 4.17
C GLY A 82 -2.89 -28.74 3.61
N ALA A 83 -2.20 -27.66 3.97
CA ALA A 83 -0.75 -27.70 4.08
C ALA A 83 -0.32 -27.00 5.37
N ALA A 84 -0.38 -27.76 6.46
CA ALA A 84 0.40 -27.44 7.65
C ALA A 84 1.88 -27.41 7.25
N LYS A 85 2.42 -26.22 6.96
CA LYS A 85 3.86 -26.01 6.83
C LYS A 85 4.24 -24.64 7.36
N ALA A 86 4.64 -24.67 8.62
CA ALA A 86 5.60 -23.79 9.30
C ALA A 86 5.50 -22.28 9.01
N ALA A 87 5.01 -21.55 10.01
CA ALA A 87 5.32 -20.13 10.16
C ALA A 87 6.85 -19.90 10.04
N PRO A 88 7.31 -18.88 9.28
CA PRO A 88 8.66 -18.40 9.49
C PRO A 88 8.66 -17.69 10.84
N ALA A 89 9.28 -18.32 11.84
CA ALA A 89 9.68 -17.66 13.07
C ALA A 89 10.69 -16.56 12.70
N VAL A 90 10.21 -15.32 12.52
CA VAL A 90 11.08 -14.16 12.47
C VAL A 90 11.59 -13.98 13.90
N LYS A 91 12.74 -14.61 14.17
CA LYS A 91 13.55 -14.36 15.35
C LYS A 91 13.96 -12.90 15.31
N SER A 92 13.29 -12.06 16.09
CA SER A 92 13.72 -10.71 16.42
C SER A 92 15.02 -10.79 17.23
N ALA A 93 16.15 -11.01 16.56
CA ALA A 93 17.46 -10.83 17.16
C ALA A 93 17.83 -9.34 17.07
N ALA A 94 17.44 -8.57 18.09
CA ALA A 94 18.00 -7.24 18.28
C ALA A 94 19.49 -7.37 18.69
N PRO A 95 20.41 -6.59 18.09
CA PRO A 95 21.79 -6.51 18.58
C PRO A 95 21.79 -5.89 19.99
N GLN A 96 22.35 -6.58 20.99
CA GLN A 96 22.62 -5.97 22.29
C GLN A 96 23.79 -4.96 22.14
N PRO A 97 23.63 -3.69 22.53
CA PRO A 97 24.76 -2.78 22.70
C PRO A 97 25.53 -3.12 23.99
N PRO A 98 26.87 -2.90 24.02
CA PRO A 98 27.68 -3.20 25.19
C PRO A 98 27.32 -2.30 26.38
N SER A 99 27.35 -2.90 27.57
CA SER A 99 27.20 -2.32 28.90
C SER A 99 27.95 -0.97 29.07
N SER A 100 27.21 0.14 29.14
CA SER A 100 27.67 1.39 29.75
C SER A 100 27.17 1.49 31.21
N PRO A 101 27.96 2.05 32.14
CA PRO A 101 27.58 2.15 33.54
C PRO A 101 26.35 3.04 33.74
N ALA A 102 25.37 2.51 34.47
CA ALA A 102 24.05 3.10 34.67
C ALA A 102 24.12 4.38 35.52
N VAL A 103 23.74 5.50 34.91
CA VAL A 103 23.39 6.74 35.63
C VAL A 103 21.96 6.58 36.15
N PRO A 104 21.65 6.83 37.44
CA PRO A 104 20.31 6.61 37.97
C PRO A 104 19.35 7.66 37.42
N THR A 105 18.53 7.27 36.44
CA THR A 105 17.40 8.07 35.95
C THR A 105 16.19 7.81 36.85
N ALA A 106 15.74 8.85 37.55
CA ALA A 106 14.53 8.80 38.37
C ALA A 106 13.33 8.42 37.48
N ARG A 107 12.69 7.28 37.77
CA ARG A 107 11.52 6.81 37.02
C ARG A 107 10.32 7.68 37.34
N LEU A 108 9.84 8.44 36.35
CA LEU A 108 8.58 9.16 36.40
C LEU A 108 7.43 8.18 36.70
N ARG A 109 6.64 8.46 37.73
CA ARG A 109 5.42 7.71 38.05
C ARG A 109 4.19 8.53 37.71
N ALA A 110 3.18 7.88 37.14
CA ALA A 110 1.89 8.48 36.89
C ALA A 110 1.22 8.93 38.19
N ARG A 111 0.61 10.11 38.18
CA ARG A 111 -0.13 10.66 39.32
C ARG A 111 -1.57 10.14 39.30
N PRO A 112 -2.09 9.56 40.39
CA PRO A 112 -3.45 9.00 40.40
C PRO A 112 -4.53 10.09 40.33
N PRO A 113 -5.68 9.80 39.69
CA PRO A 113 -6.75 10.77 39.46
C PRO A 113 -7.41 11.24 40.76
N ARG A 114 -7.70 12.55 40.84
CA ARG A 114 -8.18 13.25 42.04
C ARG A 114 -9.56 12.79 42.54
N ARG A 115 -10.32 12.04 41.73
CA ARG A 115 -11.71 11.65 42.01
C ARG A 115 -11.85 10.50 43.04
N ALA A 116 -10.77 9.77 43.35
CA ALA A 116 -10.80 8.69 44.34
C ALA A 116 -10.82 9.16 45.82
N ARG A 117 -10.81 10.47 46.10
CA ARG A 117 -10.72 11.03 47.47
C ARG A 117 -12.01 11.66 48.01
N GLN A 118 -13.15 11.59 47.31
CA GLN A 118 -14.37 12.32 47.70
C GLN A 118 -15.55 11.45 48.15
N SER A 119 -15.36 10.16 48.45
CA SER A 119 -16.43 9.29 48.97
C SER A 119 -16.45 9.18 50.50
N GLN A 120 -15.95 10.17 51.24
CA GLN A 120 -15.97 10.21 52.71
C GLN A 120 -16.65 11.47 53.25
N PHE A 121 -17.82 11.86 52.75
CA PHE A 121 -18.72 12.73 53.51
C PHE A 121 -20.18 12.34 53.22
N GLY A 122 -20.80 11.69 54.19
CA GLY A 122 -22.23 11.37 54.14
C GLY A 122 -22.59 10.16 55.00
N THR A 123 -22.59 10.33 56.33
CA THR A 123 -23.54 9.70 57.29
C THR A 123 -23.24 10.27 58.67
N ALA A 124 -24.08 11.20 59.12
CA ALA A 124 -24.41 11.39 60.53
C ALA A 124 -25.83 11.96 60.57
N ALA A 125 -26.70 11.26 61.28
CA ALA A 125 -28.10 11.57 61.53
C ALA A 125 -28.26 12.80 62.44
#